data_AF-D5RML9-F1
#
_entry.id   AF-D5RML9-F1
#
_cell.length_a   1.000
_cell.length_b   1.000
_cell.length_c   1.000
_cell.angle_alpha   90.00
_cell.angle_beta   90.00
_cell.angle_gamma   90.00
#
_symmetry.space_group_name_H-M   'P 1'
#
loop_
_entity.id
_entity.type
_entity.pdbx_description
1 polymer ?
#
loop_
_entity_poly.entity_id
_entity_poly.type
_entity_poly.pdbx_seq_one_letter_code
_entity_poly.pdbx_strand_id
1 'polypeptide(L)'
;AQHDWPGNVRELTHFAERVALGLAFPVAEAAAPAAGASLAERVDAYEAALLRQALAEHGGAVQPVLEALRLPRKTFYDKLRRHGIEAQDYRAEKKGAGP
;
A
#
# COMPACT_ATOMS: atom_id res chain seq x y z
N ALA A 1 -12.15 -33.21 -5.82
CA ALA A 1 -12.55 -32.06 -4.99
C ALA A 1 -11.43 -31.78 -4.00
N GLN A 2 -11.18 -30.49 -3.74
CA GLN A 2 -10.32 -29.94 -2.67
C GLN A 2 -8.83 -29.80 -3.03
N HIS A 3 -8.44 -28.56 -3.34
CA HIS A 3 -7.08 -28.10 -3.07
C HIS A 3 -7.13 -27.29 -1.77
N ASP A 4 -6.49 -27.84 -0.73
CA ASP A 4 -6.12 -27.15 0.50
C ASP A 4 -5.16 -26.02 0.17
N TRP A 5 -5.65 -24.78 0.20
CA TRP A 5 -4.79 -23.62 0.40
C TRP A 5 -5.15 -22.98 1.75
N PRO A 6 -4.36 -23.21 2.81
CA PRO A 6 -4.79 -22.88 4.17
C PRO A 6 -4.47 -21.43 4.59
N GLY A 7 -3.74 -20.67 3.78
CA GLY A 7 -3.07 -19.45 4.24
C GLY A 7 -3.89 -18.17 4.21
N ASN A 8 -4.84 -17.99 3.28
CA ASN A 8 -5.36 -16.65 3.00
C ASN A 8 -6.82 -16.43 3.41
N VAL A 9 -7.64 -17.49 3.45
CA VAL A 9 -9.09 -17.36 3.71
C VAL A 9 -9.35 -16.95 5.16
N ARG A 10 -8.62 -17.53 6.12
CA ARG A 10 -8.75 -17.18 7.54
C ARG A 10 -8.33 -15.73 7.80
N GLU A 11 -7.25 -15.28 7.15
CA GLU A 11 -6.79 -13.90 7.28
C GLU A 11 -7.79 -12.90 6.68
N LEU A 12 -8.42 -13.24 5.56
CA LEU A 12 -9.51 -12.47 4.95
C LEU A 12 -10.76 -12.42 5.84
N THR A 13 -11.15 -13.54 6.44
CA THR A 13 -12.26 -13.59 7.39
C THR A 13 -11.98 -12.72 8.61
N HIS A 14 -10.80 -12.85 9.21
CA HIS A 14 -10.40 -12.04 10.37
C HIS A 14 -10.30 -10.56 10.01
N PHE A 15 -9.88 -10.22 8.79
CA PHE A 15 -9.89 -8.84 8.31
C PHE A 15 -11.33 -8.32 8.14
N ALA A 16 -12.23 -9.09 7.51
CA ALA A 16 -13.63 -8.73 7.35
C ALA A 16 -14.35 -8.54 8.69
N GLU A 17 -14.07 -9.40 9.67
CA GLU A 17 -14.55 -9.28 11.05
C GLU A 17 -14.08 -7.97 11.70
N ARG A 18 -12.79 -7.64 11.58
CA ARG A 18 -12.27 -6.37 12.12
C ARG A 18 -12.87 -5.14 11.43
N VAL A 19 -13.11 -5.19 10.12
CA VAL A 19 -13.78 -4.12 9.37
C VAL A 19 -15.23 -3.96 9.82
N ALA A 20 -15.98 -5.07 9.93
CA ALA A 20 -17.37 -5.04 10.39
C ALA A 20 -17.51 -4.51 11.83
N LEU A 21 -16.50 -4.74 12.67
CA LEU A 21 -16.43 -4.24 14.04
C LEU A 21 -15.91 -2.79 14.16
N GLY A 22 -15.56 -2.14 13.03
CA GLY A 22 -14.98 -0.78 13.05
C GLY A 22 -13.59 -0.72 13.69
N LEU A 23 -12.92 -1.86 13.84
CA LEU A 23 -11.58 -2.00 14.43
C LEU A 23 -10.47 -1.98 13.38
N ALA A 24 -10.83 -1.89 12.10
CA ALA A 24 -9.87 -1.65 11.04
C ALA A 24 -9.44 -0.17 11.09
N PHE A 25 -8.14 0.06 11.14
CA PHE A 25 -7.54 1.38 10.97
C PHE A 25 -8.11 2.07 9.73
N PRO A 26 -8.20 3.42 9.70
CA PRO A 26 -8.53 4.13 8.48
C PRO A 26 -7.43 3.81 7.47
N VAL A 27 -7.66 2.81 6.62
CA VAL A 27 -6.97 2.69 5.36
C VAL A 27 -7.38 3.96 4.64
N ALA A 28 -6.48 4.95 4.62
CA ALA A 28 -6.65 6.18 3.88
C ALA A 28 -7.28 5.80 2.55
N GLU A 29 -8.47 6.35 2.30
CA GLU A 29 -9.46 5.92 1.33
C GLU A 29 -8.82 5.67 -0.04
N ALA A 30 -8.23 4.49 -0.20
CA ALA A 30 -7.59 4.06 -1.42
C ALA A 30 -8.77 3.79 -2.33
N ALA A 31 -8.99 4.71 -3.29
CA ALA A 31 -10.10 4.73 -4.22
C ALA A 31 -10.52 3.29 -4.52
N ALA A 32 -11.72 2.91 -4.04
CA ALA A 32 -12.17 1.54 -4.10
C ALA A 32 -12.02 1.04 -5.55
N PRO A 33 -11.37 -0.11 -5.77
CA PRO A 33 -11.11 -0.58 -7.12
C PRO A 33 -12.44 -0.69 -7.86
N ALA A 34 -12.45 -0.27 -9.13
CA ALA A 34 -13.66 -0.23 -9.95
C ALA A 34 -14.41 -1.56 -9.90
N ALA A 35 -15.74 -1.51 -9.88
CA ALA A 35 -16.58 -2.70 -9.87
C ALA A 35 -16.21 -3.60 -11.08
N GLY A 36 -15.76 -4.82 -10.81
CA GLY A 36 -15.28 -5.77 -11.84
C GLY A 36 -13.76 -5.89 -11.99
N ALA A 37 -12.96 -5.15 -11.21
CA ALA A 37 -11.50 -5.31 -11.21
C ALA A 37 -11.08 -6.72 -10.78
N SER A 38 -10.16 -7.30 -11.55
CA SER A 38 -9.50 -8.57 -11.26
C SER A 38 -8.70 -8.50 -9.95
N LEU A 39 -8.41 -9.66 -9.35
CA LEU A 39 -7.58 -9.72 -8.13
C LEU A 39 -6.22 -9.02 -8.34
N ALA A 40 -5.61 -9.20 -9.51
CA ALA A 40 -4.32 -8.59 -9.84
C ALA A 40 -4.39 -7.05 -9.80
N GLU A 41 -5.44 -6.46 -10.39
CA GLU A 41 -5.64 -5.01 -10.37
C GLU A 41 -5.90 -4.47 -8.97
N ARG A 42 -6.65 -5.21 -8.15
CA ARG A 42 -6.90 -4.83 -6.75
C ARG A 42 -5.62 -4.85 -5.91
N VAL A 43 -4.77 -5.86 -6.12
CA VAL A 43 -3.47 -5.96 -5.46
C VAL A 43 -2.55 -4.83 -5.93
N ASP A 44 -2.47 -4.58 -7.24
CA ASP A 44 -1.65 -3.49 -7.78
C ASP A 44 -2.07 -2.11 -7.23
N ALA A 45 -3.38 -1.85 -7.11
CA ALA A 45 -3.90 -0.62 -6.53
C ALA A 45 -3.52 -0.49 -5.03
N TYR A 46 -3.63 -1.58 -4.29
CA TYR A 46 -3.28 -1.61 -2.87
C TYR A 46 -1.77 -1.42 -2.65
N GLU A 47 -0.92 -2.09 -3.43
CA GLU A 47 0.54 -1.90 -3.38
C GLU A 47 0.92 -0.44 -3.66
N ALA A 48 0.30 0.17 -4.68
CA ALA A 48 0.52 1.56 -5.00
C ALA A 48 0.11 2.50 -3.86
N ALA A 49 -1.04 2.24 -3.21
CA ALA A 49 -1.49 3.02 -2.06
C ALA A 49 -0.50 2.95 -0.88
N LEU A 50 -0.02 1.74 -0.55
CA LEU A 50 0.99 1.52 0.50
C LEU A 50 2.30 2.28 0.23
N LEU A 51 2.77 2.26 -1.02
CA LEU A 51 3.99 2.97 -1.40
C LEU A 51 3.83 4.49 -1.24
N ARG A 52 2.69 5.05 -1.68
CA ARG A 52 2.40 6.48 -1.52
C ARG A 52 2.29 6.88 -0.05
N GLN A 53 1.58 6.08 0.75
CA GLN A 53 1.45 6.33 2.18
C GLN A 53 2.81 6.34 2.88
N ALA A 54 3.64 5.32 2.67
CA ALA A 54 4.95 5.24 3.29
C ALA A 54 5.86 6.40 2.84
N LEU A 55 5.81 6.79 1.56
CA LEU A 55 6.54 7.97 1.07
C LEU A 55 6.05 9.26 1.74
N ALA A 56 4.74 9.44 1.92
CA ALA A 56 4.18 10.61 2.59
C ALA A 56 4.59 10.67 4.08
N GLU A 57 4.44 9.57 4.82
CA GLU A 57 4.82 9.46 6.24
C GLU A 57 6.30 9.78 6.48
N HIS A 58 7.16 9.36 5.56
CA HIS A 58 8.61 9.59 5.65
C HIS A 58 9.10 10.80 4.84
N GLY A 59 8.21 11.64 4.31
CA GLY A 59 8.56 12.85 3.56
C GLY A 59 9.47 12.60 2.36
N GLY A 60 9.26 11.49 1.63
CA GLY A 60 10.06 11.08 0.48
C GLY A 60 11.47 10.55 0.83
N ALA A 61 11.78 10.32 2.10
CA ALA A 61 13.04 9.69 2.51
C ALA A 61 12.99 8.18 2.19
N VAL A 62 13.78 7.76 1.19
CA VAL A 62 13.73 6.37 0.68
C VAL A 62 14.21 5.36 1.71
N GLN A 63 15.23 5.68 2.50
CA GLN A 63 15.82 4.70 3.40
C GLN A 63 14.88 4.26 4.53
N PRO A 64 14.21 5.19 5.26
CA PRO A 64 13.16 4.83 6.19
C PRO A 64 12.02 4.02 5.57
N VAL A 65 11.61 4.35 4.33
CA VAL A 65 10.55 3.62 3.62
C VAL A 65 10.94 2.18 3.32
N LEU A 66 12.19 1.95 2.88
CA LEU A 66 12.69 0.59 2.63
C LEU A 66 12.72 -0.25 3.90
N GLU A 67 13.11 0.35 5.03
CA GLU A 67 13.14 -0.30 6.34
C GLU A 67 11.72 -0.61 6.85
N ALA A 68 10.80 0.35 6.73
CA ALA A 68 9.41 0.20 7.14
C ALA A 68 8.69 -0.90 6.34
N LEU A 69 8.87 -0.90 5.01
CA LEU A 69 8.25 -1.89 4.12
C LEU A 69 9.04 -3.20 4.03
N ARG A 70 10.25 -3.25 4.60
CA ARG A 70 11.19 -4.39 4.51
C ARG A 70 11.43 -4.84 3.07
N LEU A 71 11.59 -3.88 2.16
CA LEU A 71 11.80 -4.14 0.74
C LEU A 71 13.27 -3.98 0.34
N PRO A 72 13.79 -4.86 -0.53
CA PRO A 72 15.05 -4.60 -1.21
C PRO A 72 14.94 -3.33 -2.06
N ARG A 73 16.01 -2.53 -2.08
CA ARG A 73 16.07 -1.25 -2.81
C ARG A 73 15.66 -1.39 -4.28
N LYS A 74 16.14 -2.43 -4.96
CA LYS A 74 15.79 -2.70 -6.37
C LYS A 74 14.28 -2.92 -6.54
N THR A 75 13.70 -3.82 -5.75
CA THR A 75 12.27 -4.13 -5.78
C THR A 75 11.41 -2.90 -5.53
N PHE A 76 11.81 -2.04 -4.59
CA PHE A 76 11.11 -0.80 -4.32
C PHE A 76 11.08 0.13 -5.54
N TYR A 77 12.22 0.37 -6.20
CA TYR A 77 12.25 1.21 -7.40
C TYR A 77 11.51 0.58 -8.58
N ASP A 78 11.56 -0.74 -8.73
CA ASP A 78 10.79 -1.45 -9.75
C ASP A 78 9.28 -1.25 -9.54
N LYS A 79 8.81 -1.31 -8.28
CA LYS A 79 7.41 -1.02 -7.93
C LYS A 79 7.04 0.45 -8.14
N LEU A 80 7.88 1.39 -7.72
CA LEU A 80 7.64 2.82 -7.97
C LEU A 80 7.48 3.10 -9.47
N ARG A 81 8.36 2.54 -10.30
CA ARG A 81 8.27 2.67 -11.76
C ARG A 81 7.01 2.02 -12.32
N ARG A 82 6.64 0.82 -11.85
CA ARG A 82 5.41 0.12 -12.27
C ARG A 82 4.16 0.96 -11.99
N HIS A 83 4.12 1.68 -10.87
CA HIS A 83 2.97 2.46 -10.45
C HIS A 83 3.05 3.96 -10.80
N GLY A 84 4.10 4.40 -11.50
CA GLY A 84 4.31 5.81 -11.85
C GLY A 84 4.45 6.73 -10.64
N ILE A 85 5.10 6.27 -9.58
CA ILE A 85 5.29 7.02 -8.34
C ILE A 85 6.71 7.58 -8.30
N GLU A 86 6.83 8.89 -8.08
CA GLU A 86 8.13 9.54 -7.93
C GLU A 86 8.37 9.95 -6.47
N ALA A 87 9.43 9.42 -5.86
CA ALA A 87 9.73 9.71 -4.45
C ALA A 87 10.10 11.19 -4.19
N GLN A 88 10.45 11.94 -5.24
CA GLN A 88 10.82 13.36 -5.16
C GLN A 88 9.62 14.28 -4.88
N ASP A 89 8.43 13.91 -5.36
CA ASP A 89 7.19 14.69 -5.18
C ASP A 89 6.88 14.88 -3.69
N TYR A 90 7.09 13.82 -2.90
CA TYR A 90 6.87 13.79 -1.46
C TYR A 90 7.93 14.57 -0.66
N ARG A 91 9.08 14.89 -1.25
CA ARG A 91 10.09 15.75 -0.62
C ARG A 91 9.76 17.23 -0.81
N ALA A 92 9.17 17.58 -1.94
CA ALA A 92 8.78 18.95 -2.27
C ALA A 92 7.57 19.40 -1.44
N GLU A 93 6.61 18.50 -1.20
CA GLU A 93 5.41 18.76 -0.38
C GLU A 93 5.76 19.22 1.04
N LYS A 94 6.74 18.57 1.68
CA LYS A 94 7.21 18.97 3.03
C LYS A 94 7.89 20.35 3.03
N LYS A 95 8.46 20.79 1.91
CA LYS A 95 9.12 22.11 1.79
C LYS A 95 8.13 23.27 1.66
N GLY A 96 6.89 22.99 1.26
CA GLY A 96 5.80 23.99 1.19
C GLY A 96 5.00 24.14 2.49
N ALA A 97 5.14 23.22 3.44
CA ALA A 97 4.50 23.27 4.75
C ALA A 97 5.41 23.98 5.78
N GLY A 98 5.45 25.31 5.73
CA GLY A 98 5.88 26.13 6.86
C GLY A 98 6.33 27.55 6.48
N PRO A 99 6.22 28.54 7.38
CA PRO A 99 5.58 28.54 8.71
C PRO A 99 4.11 29.01 8.69
#